data_AF-A0A1L7XMQ2-F1
#
_entry.id   AF-A0A1L7XMQ2-F1
#
_cell.length_a   1.000
_cell.length_b   1.000
_cell.length_c   1.000
_cell.angle_alpha   90.00
_cell.angle_beta   90.00
_cell.angle_gamma   90.00
#
_symmetry.space_group_name_H-M   'P 1'
#
loop_
_entity.id
_entity.type
_entity.pdbx_description
1 polymer ?
#
loop_
_entity_poly.entity_id
_entity_poly.type
_entity_poly.pdbx_seq_one_letter_code
_entity_poly.pdbx_strand_id
1 'polypeptide(L)'
;MKTATLFTFLAVAVSPIVALSGQATTTRYYDGQEGACGCGTSSGAFSWQLGISSGVYTAAASQAIFSSTGATWCGTGCGTCYQLTSTGSSPCSTCGTGGVAGQSIIVMITNLCPNNGNAQWCPAVGGTNEYGYSYHFDIMAESEVFGDNVVVDFESVDCPSAAVADYDECVCA
;
A
#
# COMPACT_ATOMS: atom_id res chain seq x y z
N MET A 1 -51.23 14.11 36.83
CA MET A 1 -50.74 14.19 35.43
C MET A 1 -49.30 13.72 35.45
N LYS A 2 -49.00 12.53 34.90
CA LYS A 2 -47.65 11.96 34.85
C LYS A 2 -47.09 12.20 33.45
N THR A 3 -46.10 13.08 33.36
CA THR A 3 -45.40 13.41 32.11
C THR A 3 -44.49 12.23 31.73
N ALA A 4 -44.77 11.59 30.59
CA ALA A 4 -43.92 10.55 30.03
C ALA A 4 -42.86 11.21 29.13
N THR A 5 -41.60 11.15 29.55
CA THR A 5 -40.45 11.60 28.75
C THR A 5 -40.15 10.52 27.70
N LEU A 6 -40.37 10.85 26.44
CA LEU A 6 -40.05 9.99 25.30
C LEU A 6 -38.55 10.14 24.97
N PHE A 7 -37.76 9.08 25.19
CA PHE A 7 -36.37 9.02 24.72
C PHE A 7 -36.36 8.54 23.28
N THR A 8 -36.03 9.45 22.36
CA THR A 8 -35.81 9.12 20.94
C THR A 8 -34.40 8.55 20.79
N PHE A 9 -34.28 7.25 20.52
CA PHE A 9 -33.03 6.62 20.11
C PHE A 9 -32.71 7.04 18.66
N LEU A 10 -31.65 7.83 18.47
CA LEU A 10 -31.08 8.10 17.15
C LEU A 10 -30.33 6.84 16.70
N ALA A 11 -30.81 6.17 15.66
CA ALA A 11 -30.09 5.07 15.04
C ALA A 11 -28.90 5.63 14.23
N VAL A 12 -27.67 5.32 14.66
CA VAL A 12 -26.46 5.62 13.87
C VAL A 12 -26.33 4.54 12.80
N ALA A 13 -26.43 4.92 11.53
CA ALA A 13 -26.11 4.04 10.41
C ALA A 13 -24.59 3.84 10.36
N VAL A 14 -24.14 2.62 10.67
CA VAL A 14 -22.73 2.23 10.51
C VAL A 14 -22.56 1.72 9.07
N SER A 15 -21.96 2.53 8.20
CA SER A 15 -21.55 2.05 6.87
C SER A 15 -20.41 1.04 7.05
N PRO A 16 -20.49 -0.17 6.48
CA PRO A 16 -19.37 -1.10 6.51
C PRO A 16 -18.22 -0.49 5.70
N ILE A 17 -17.07 -0.30 6.35
CA ILE A 17 -15.82 -0.01 5.66
C ILE A 17 -15.46 -1.29 4.92
N VAL A 18 -15.67 -1.31 3.59
CA VAL A 18 -15.23 -2.43 2.76
C VAL A 18 -13.70 -2.34 2.68
N ALA A 19 -13.02 -3.34 3.24
CA ALA A 19 -11.58 -3.48 3.10
C ALA A 19 -11.20 -3.52 1.62
N LEU A 20 -10.25 -2.66 1.21
CA LEU A 20 -9.81 -2.58 -0.18
C LEU A 20 -9.10 -3.89 -0.56
N SER A 21 -9.50 -4.47 -1.69
CA SER A 21 -8.92 -5.69 -2.24
C SER A 21 -9.05 -5.70 -3.77
N GLY A 22 -8.28 -6.55 -4.44
CA GLY A 22 -8.31 -6.70 -5.89
C GLY A 22 -7.02 -7.30 -6.44
N GLN A 23 -6.72 -7.01 -7.70
CA GLN A 23 -5.42 -7.33 -8.29
C GLN A 23 -4.58 -6.07 -8.51
N ALA A 24 -3.27 -6.22 -8.34
CA ALA A 24 -2.31 -5.17 -8.56
C ALA A 24 -1.07 -5.71 -9.28
N THR A 25 -0.36 -4.80 -9.93
CA THR A 25 1.02 -5.06 -10.37
C THR A 25 1.99 -4.70 -9.26
N THR A 26 3.17 -5.29 -9.30
CA THR A 26 4.28 -4.89 -8.44
C THR A 26 5.51 -4.55 -9.28
N THR A 27 6.35 -3.67 -8.75
CA THR A 27 7.75 -3.54 -9.15
C THR A 27 8.62 -3.52 -7.89
N ARG A 28 9.92 -3.41 -8.08
CA ARG A 28 10.90 -3.13 -7.03
C ARG A 28 11.52 -1.77 -7.28
N TYR A 29 11.67 -0.97 -6.23
CA TYR A 29 12.48 0.24 -6.25
C TYR A 29 13.42 0.34 -5.06
N TYR A 30 14.43 1.19 -5.20
CA TYR A 30 15.29 1.62 -4.12
C TYR A 30 15.84 3.02 -4.43
N ASP A 31 15.51 4.00 -3.59
CA ASP A 31 15.97 5.38 -3.72
C ASP A 31 16.68 5.94 -2.46
N GLY A 32 16.58 5.22 -1.34
CA GLY A 32 17.12 5.62 -0.04
C GLY A 32 16.47 6.87 0.58
N GLN A 33 15.32 7.32 0.05
CA GLN A 33 14.68 8.57 0.45
C GLN A 33 13.69 8.37 1.61
N GLU A 34 13.37 9.46 2.32
CA GLU A 34 12.40 9.49 3.43
C GLU A 34 11.02 8.92 3.06
N GLY A 35 10.57 9.17 1.83
CA GLY A 35 9.26 8.75 1.33
C GLY A 35 8.12 9.69 1.74
N ALA A 36 7.01 9.61 1.03
CA ALA A 36 5.87 10.53 1.13
C ALA A 36 5.01 10.38 2.41
N CYS A 37 5.32 9.39 3.25
CA CYS A 37 4.74 9.25 4.59
C CYS A 37 5.68 9.74 5.70
N GLY A 38 6.83 10.34 5.35
CA GLY A 38 7.75 10.94 6.31
C GLY A 38 8.46 9.92 7.20
N CYS A 39 8.82 8.76 6.67
CA CYS A 39 9.43 7.66 7.42
C CYS A 39 10.98 7.72 7.36
N GLY A 40 11.54 8.86 7.71
CA GLY A 40 12.98 9.09 7.64
C GLY A 40 13.38 10.45 8.16
N THR A 41 14.57 10.90 7.74
CA THR A 41 15.09 12.22 8.06
C THR A 41 15.67 12.88 6.81
N SER A 42 16.15 14.12 6.94
CA SER A 42 16.93 14.78 5.89
C SER A 42 18.19 14.02 5.44
N SER A 43 18.60 12.99 6.19
CA SER A 43 19.73 12.12 5.85
C SER A 43 19.34 10.82 5.12
N GLY A 44 18.04 10.57 4.90
CA GLY A 44 17.53 9.41 4.18
C GLY A 44 16.42 8.65 4.93
N ALA A 45 16.01 7.51 4.36
CA ALA A 45 15.04 6.58 4.94
C ALA A 45 15.48 6.05 6.31
N PHE A 46 14.52 5.77 7.21
CA PHE A 46 14.79 4.88 8.34
C PHE A 46 15.19 3.49 7.86
N SER A 47 16.09 2.82 8.59
CA SER A 47 16.68 1.56 8.15
C SER A 47 15.67 0.42 8.00
N TRP A 48 14.60 0.43 8.80
CA TRP A 48 13.53 -0.58 8.74
C TRP A 48 12.73 -0.53 7.44
N GLN A 49 12.80 0.56 6.65
CA GLN A 49 12.08 0.65 5.38
C GLN A 49 12.51 -0.43 4.38
N LEU A 50 13.75 -0.94 4.46
CA LEU A 50 14.23 -2.03 3.61
C LEU A 50 13.74 -3.43 4.02
N GLY A 51 13.04 -3.51 5.14
CA GLY A 51 12.52 -4.76 5.68
C GLY A 51 12.22 -4.59 7.15
N ILE A 52 10.93 -4.57 7.48
CA ILE A 52 10.44 -4.44 8.86
C ILE A 52 10.73 -5.73 9.61
N SER A 53 10.37 -6.85 9.01
CA SER A 53 10.65 -8.20 9.53
C SER A 53 10.53 -9.24 8.41
N SER A 54 10.82 -10.51 8.70
CA SER A 54 10.71 -11.58 7.71
C SER A 54 9.30 -11.66 7.10
N GLY A 55 9.17 -11.36 5.80
CA GLY A 55 7.89 -11.37 5.10
C GLY A 55 7.06 -10.10 5.23
N VAL A 56 7.60 -9.05 5.87
CA VAL A 56 6.95 -7.75 6.05
C VAL A 56 7.88 -6.64 5.53
N TYR A 57 7.40 -5.92 4.52
CA TYR A 57 8.17 -4.92 3.77
C TYR A 57 7.43 -3.58 3.72
N THR A 58 8.06 -2.57 3.12
CA THR A 58 7.40 -1.31 2.79
C THR A 58 7.18 -1.18 1.29
N ALA A 59 6.23 -0.33 0.90
CA ALA A 59 5.95 -0.06 -0.51
C ALA A 59 5.58 1.41 -0.75
N ALA A 60 5.92 1.88 -1.95
CA ALA A 60 5.35 3.06 -2.56
C ALA A 60 4.09 2.66 -3.34
N ALA A 61 2.92 3.13 -2.93
CA ALA A 61 1.66 2.72 -3.56
C ALA A 61 1.22 3.68 -4.66
N SER A 62 0.47 3.19 -5.65
CA SER A 62 -0.19 4.06 -6.63
C SER A 62 -1.15 5.04 -5.96
N GLN A 63 -1.45 6.14 -6.65
CA GLN A 63 -2.20 7.27 -6.09
C GLN A 63 -3.54 6.85 -5.45
N ALA A 64 -4.26 5.88 -6.01
CA ALA A 64 -5.55 5.44 -5.46
C ALA A 64 -5.44 4.78 -4.08
N ILE A 65 -4.33 4.07 -3.80
CA ILE A 65 -4.05 3.48 -2.49
C ILE A 65 -3.45 4.54 -1.56
N PHE A 66 -2.48 5.31 -2.05
CA PHE A 66 -1.81 6.34 -1.25
C PHE A 66 -2.77 7.45 -0.79
N SER A 67 -3.55 8.02 -1.70
CA SER A 67 -4.56 9.03 -1.40
C SER A 67 -5.54 9.22 -2.57
N SER A 68 -6.79 8.79 -2.39
CA SER A 68 -7.87 8.95 -3.39
C SER A 68 -8.19 10.41 -3.73
N THR A 69 -7.84 11.34 -2.84
CA THR A 69 -7.96 12.79 -3.06
C THR A 69 -6.81 13.40 -3.87
N GLY A 70 -5.77 12.62 -4.20
CA GLY A 70 -4.61 13.09 -4.96
C GLY A 70 -3.51 13.75 -4.12
N ALA A 71 -3.54 13.62 -2.79
CA ALA A 71 -2.44 14.11 -1.95
C ALA A 71 -1.12 13.42 -2.31
N THR A 72 0.00 14.15 -2.21
CA THR A 72 1.35 13.64 -2.50
C THR A 72 2.24 13.55 -1.26
N TRP A 73 1.71 13.89 -0.09
CA TRP A 73 2.39 13.86 1.21
C TRP A 73 1.35 13.56 2.29
N CYS A 74 1.68 12.69 3.26
CA CYS A 74 0.75 12.19 4.28
C CYS A 74 -0.62 11.79 3.70
N GLY A 75 -0.59 10.98 2.63
CA GLY A 75 -1.81 10.43 2.06
C GLY A 75 -2.56 9.56 3.07
N THR A 76 -3.88 9.46 2.93
CA THR A 76 -4.71 8.68 3.87
C THR A 76 -4.39 7.18 3.90
N GLY A 77 -3.64 6.68 2.91
CA GLY A 77 -3.14 5.32 2.89
C GLY A 77 -1.81 5.10 3.61
N CYS A 78 -1.12 6.16 4.06
CA CYS A 78 0.11 6.02 4.83
C CYS A 78 -0.11 5.15 6.09
N GLY A 79 0.83 4.24 6.36
CA GLY A 79 0.78 3.33 7.49
C GLY A 79 -0.23 2.19 7.37
N THR A 80 -0.99 2.10 6.28
CA THR A 80 -1.89 0.96 6.04
C THR A 80 -1.12 -0.25 5.51
N CYS A 81 -1.58 -1.46 5.82
CA CYS A 81 -0.96 -2.70 5.38
C CYS A 81 -1.85 -3.52 4.45
N TYR A 82 -1.19 -4.20 3.52
CA TYR A 82 -1.80 -5.08 2.54
C TYR A 82 -1.08 -6.42 2.50
N GLN A 83 -1.83 -7.52 2.50
CA GLN A 83 -1.29 -8.82 2.12
C GLN A 83 -1.27 -8.89 0.59
N LEU A 84 -0.12 -9.22 0.03
CA LEU A 84 0.07 -9.44 -1.40
C LEU A 84 0.33 -10.93 -1.62
N THR A 85 -0.52 -11.59 -2.40
CA THR A 85 -0.41 -13.00 -2.75
C THR A 85 -0.11 -13.14 -4.23
N SER A 86 1.01 -13.77 -4.56
CA SER A 86 1.45 -13.96 -5.94
C SER A 86 0.47 -14.82 -6.74
N THR A 87 0.09 -14.34 -7.91
CA THR A 87 -0.63 -15.14 -8.92
C THR A 87 0.30 -16.08 -9.70
N GLY A 88 1.61 -15.94 -9.52
CA GLY A 88 2.66 -16.64 -10.25
C GLY A 88 3.02 -16.03 -11.61
N SER A 89 2.31 -14.99 -12.06
CA SER A 89 2.53 -14.36 -13.37
C SER A 89 3.10 -12.95 -13.25
N SER A 90 3.74 -12.47 -14.31
CA SER A 90 4.03 -11.05 -14.54
C SER A 90 2.95 -10.43 -15.45
N PRO A 91 2.81 -9.09 -15.51
CA PRO A 91 1.73 -8.45 -16.26
C PRO A 91 1.86 -8.56 -17.79
N CYS A 92 3.03 -8.95 -18.29
CA CYS A 92 3.30 -9.13 -19.71
C CYS A 92 4.53 -10.03 -19.92
N SER A 93 4.69 -10.57 -21.13
CA SER A 93 5.72 -11.58 -21.43
C SER A 93 7.17 -11.09 -21.34
N THR A 94 7.42 -9.78 -21.25
CA THR A 94 8.77 -9.19 -21.24
C THR A 94 9.02 -8.22 -20.10
N CYS A 95 8.07 -8.04 -19.17
CA CYS A 95 8.20 -7.08 -18.07
C CYS A 95 8.48 -7.75 -16.72
N GLY A 96 8.77 -9.04 -16.71
CA GLY A 96 9.27 -9.76 -15.55
C GLY A 96 9.00 -11.25 -15.64
N THR A 97 9.56 -12.02 -14.72
CA THR A 97 9.37 -13.49 -14.69
C THR A 97 8.21 -13.96 -13.81
N GLY A 98 7.56 -13.05 -13.07
CA GLY A 98 6.53 -13.42 -12.09
C GLY A 98 7.14 -13.99 -10.82
N GLY A 99 6.38 -14.80 -10.10
CA GLY A 99 6.79 -15.33 -8.79
C GLY A 99 6.24 -16.73 -8.53
N VAL A 100 6.33 -17.19 -7.28
CA VAL A 100 5.75 -18.49 -6.89
C VAL A 100 4.26 -18.28 -6.56
N ALA A 101 3.37 -18.89 -7.33
CA ALA A 101 1.93 -18.78 -7.10
C ALA A 101 1.54 -19.19 -5.66
N GLY A 102 0.73 -18.37 -4.99
CA GLY A 102 0.30 -18.57 -3.61
C GLY A 102 1.32 -18.15 -2.54
N GLN A 103 2.53 -17.70 -2.92
CA GLN A 103 3.45 -17.08 -1.98
C GLN A 103 2.94 -15.69 -1.60
N SER A 104 2.98 -15.38 -0.30
CA SER A 104 2.49 -14.09 0.21
C SER A 104 3.52 -13.34 1.02
N ILE A 105 3.41 -12.01 0.98
CA ILE A 105 4.11 -11.06 1.84
C ILE A 105 3.10 -10.03 2.37
N ILE A 106 3.51 -9.25 3.37
CA ILE A 106 2.78 -8.04 3.80
C ILE A 106 3.61 -6.83 3.41
N VAL A 107 2.96 -5.79 2.90
CA VAL A 107 3.58 -4.48 2.67
C VAL A 107 2.86 -3.41 3.47
N MET A 108 3.62 -2.49 4.07
CA MET A 108 3.11 -1.25 4.66
C MET A 108 3.37 -0.08 3.72
N ILE A 109 2.39 0.81 3.54
CA ILE A 109 2.55 1.97 2.67
C ILE A 109 3.33 3.07 3.39
N THR A 110 4.53 3.37 2.90
CA THR A 110 5.41 4.42 3.45
C THR A 110 5.76 5.50 2.42
N ASN A 111 5.36 5.31 1.16
CA ASN A 111 5.67 6.24 0.08
C ASN A 111 4.57 6.26 -1.00
N LEU A 112 4.69 7.20 -1.92
CA LEU A 112 3.84 7.35 -3.10
C LEU A 112 4.64 6.92 -4.34
N CYS A 113 4.04 6.07 -5.18
CA CYS A 113 4.45 5.96 -6.59
C CYS A 113 3.58 6.90 -7.43
N PRO A 114 4.08 8.09 -7.84
CA PRO A 114 3.28 9.06 -8.55
C PRO A 114 3.07 8.63 -10.00
N ASN A 115 1.88 8.88 -10.55
CA ASN A 115 1.60 8.61 -11.96
C ASN A 115 2.53 9.39 -12.90
N ASN A 116 2.83 10.65 -12.56
CA ASN A 116 3.77 11.45 -13.35
C ASN A 116 5.17 10.81 -13.31
N GLY A 117 5.69 10.43 -14.48
CA GLY A 117 6.97 9.73 -14.63
C GLY A 117 6.89 8.20 -14.49
N ASN A 118 5.81 7.65 -13.89
CA ASN A 118 5.64 6.20 -13.67
C ASN A 118 4.32 5.66 -14.24
N ALA A 119 3.69 6.33 -15.20
CA ALA A 119 2.36 5.99 -15.70
C ALA A 119 2.25 4.56 -16.27
N GLN A 120 3.37 3.99 -16.73
CA GLN A 120 3.47 2.58 -17.13
C GLN A 120 2.99 1.63 -16.02
N TRP A 121 3.30 1.95 -14.76
CA TRP A 121 3.07 1.09 -13.60
C TRP A 121 2.04 1.66 -12.64
N CYS A 122 2.13 2.96 -12.34
CA CYS A 122 1.40 3.63 -11.28
C CYS A 122 0.25 4.45 -11.85
N PRO A 123 -1.00 3.95 -11.82
CA PRO A 123 -2.13 4.65 -12.40
C PRO A 123 -2.54 5.88 -11.59
N ALA A 124 -3.18 6.83 -12.27
CA ALA A 124 -3.94 7.90 -11.62
C ALA A 124 -5.22 7.33 -10.97
N VAL A 125 -5.82 8.09 -10.06
CA VAL A 125 -7.08 7.69 -9.39
C VAL A 125 -8.17 7.42 -10.43
N GLY A 126 -8.78 6.23 -10.35
CA GLY A 126 -9.85 5.80 -11.28
C GLY A 126 -9.37 5.33 -12.66
N GLY A 127 -8.06 5.37 -12.93
CA GLY A 127 -7.47 4.87 -14.16
C GLY A 127 -6.95 3.43 -14.06
N THR A 128 -6.24 3.01 -15.10
CA THR A 128 -5.43 1.79 -15.12
C THR A 128 -4.04 2.13 -15.65
N ASN A 129 -3.07 1.29 -15.30
CA ASN A 129 -1.72 1.37 -15.87
C ASN A 129 -1.69 0.76 -17.27
N GLU A 130 -0.52 0.73 -17.93
CA GLU A 130 -0.39 0.20 -19.30
C GLU A 130 -0.69 -1.30 -19.42
N TYR A 131 -0.80 -2.00 -18.27
CA TYR A 131 -1.12 -3.42 -18.18
C TYR A 131 -2.58 -3.68 -17.76
N GLY A 132 -3.40 -2.63 -17.61
CA GLY A 132 -4.82 -2.75 -17.29
C GLY A 132 -5.16 -2.88 -15.80
N TYR A 133 -4.21 -2.64 -14.89
CA TYR A 133 -4.44 -2.73 -13.45
C TYR A 133 -4.70 -1.35 -12.84
N SER A 134 -5.71 -1.25 -11.97
CA SER A 134 -6.06 0.00 -11.25
C SER A 134 -5.14 0.30 -10.07
N TYR A 135 -4.30 -0.66 -9.67
CA TYR A 135 -3.48 -0.58 -8.48
C TYR A 135 -2.06 -1.07 -8.74
N HIS A 136 -1.12 -0.51 -7.99
CA HIS A 136 0.28 -0.87 -8.07
C HIS A 136 0.96 -0.67 -6.72
N PHE A 137 1.87 -1.59 -6.38
CA PHE A 137 2.76 -1.52 -5.23
C PHE A 137 4.20 -1.62 -5.70
N ASP A 138 4.96 -0.55 -5.56
CA ASP A 138 6.39 -0.55 -5.83
C ASP A 138 7.12 -0.86 -4.52
N ILE A 139 7.72 -2.05 -4.43
CA ILE A 139 8.22 -2.59 -3.16
C ILE A 139 9.64 -2.07 -2.92
N MET A 140 9.87 -1.48 -1.74
CA MET A 140 11.17 -0.93 -1.36
C MET A 140 12.13 -2.07 -1.02
N ALA A 141 13.07 -2.37 -1.92
CA ALA A 141 14.08 -3.40 -1.70
C ALA A 141 15.28 -3.25 -2.65
N GLU A 142 16.47 -3.64 -2.19
CA GLU A 142 17.68 -3.66 -3.02
C GLU A 142 17.67 -4.81 -4.05
N SER A 143 16.95 -5.89 -3.74
CA SER A 143 16.79 -7.07 -4.60
C SER A 143 15.34 -7.58 -4.58
N GLU A 144 14.98 -8.46 -5.52
CA GLU A 144 13.67 -9.12 -5.52
C GLU A 144 13.38 -9.81 -4.18
N VAL A 145 12.14 -9.67 -3.69
CA VAL A 145 11.74 -10.22 -2.38
C VAL A 145 10.82 -11.45 -2.49
N PHE A 146 9.98 -11.53 -3.53
CA PHE A 146 9.07 -12.66 -3.75
C PHE A 146 8.72 -12.90 -5.23
N GLY A 147 9.63 -12.49 -6.12
CA GLY A 147 9.51 -12.60 -7.57
C GLY A 147 9.84 -11.30 -8.29
N ASP A 148 9.76 -11.35 -9.62
CA ASP A 148 10.09 -10.26 -10.54
C ASP A 148 8.81 -9.72 -11.20
N ASN A 149 8.42 -8.51 -10.79
CA ASN A 149 7.24 -7.78 -11.23
C ASN A 149 5.97 -8.64 -11.23
N VAL A 150 5.71 -9.23 -10.07
CA VAL A 150 4.62 -10.18 -9.85
C VAL A 150 3.27 -9.47 -9.90
N VAL A 151 2.30 -10.06 -10.59
CA VAL A 151 0.88 -9.73 -10.42
C VAL A 151 0.37 -10.40 -9.15
N VAL A 152 -0.28 -9.63 -8.29
CA VAL A 152 -0.75 -10.10 -6.98
C VAL A 152 -2.25 -9.94 -6.86
N ASP A 153 -2.87 -10.88 -6.16
CA ASP A 153 -4.13 -10.64 -5.46
C ASP A 153 -3.76 -9.94 -4.13
N PHE A 154 -4.44 -8.86 -3.80
CA PHE A 154 -4.18 -8.10 -2.58
C PHE A 154 -5.45 -7.85 -1.76
N GLU A 155 -5.26 -7.72 -0.46
CA GLU A 155 -6.30 -7.31 0.47
C GLU A 155 -5.71 -6.48 1.62
N SER A 156 -6.49 -5.51 2.10
CA SER A 156 -6.15 -4.74 3.30
C SER A 156 -6.18 -5.66 4.52
N VAL A 157 -5.14 -5.56 5.34
CA VAL A 157 -4.99 -6.35 6.59
C VAL A 157 -4.55 -5.45 7.73
N ASP A 158 -4.74 -5.92 8.96
CA ASP A 158 -4.13 -5.28 10.12
C ASP A 158 -2.59 -5.35 10.00
N CYS A 159 -1.93 -4.23 10.30
CA CYS A 159 -0.48 -4.20 10.29
C CYS A 159 0.10 -5.08 11.41
N PRO A 160 1.15 -5.87 11.12
CA PRO A 160 1.93 -6.53 12.17
C PRO A 160 2.45 -5.52 13.20
N SER A 161 2.50 -5.91 14.48
CA SER A 161 2.90 -5.01 15.58
C SER A 161 4.25 -4.29 15.36
N ALA A 162 5.23 -4.95 14.73
CA ALA A 162 6.50 -4.31 14.37
C ALA A 162 6.31 -3.17 13.36
N ALA A 163 5.47 -3.36 12.34
CA ALA A 163 5.18 -2.33 11.35
C ALA A 163 4.45 -1.12 11.98
N VAL A 164 3.54 -1.38 12.92
CA VAL A 164 2.87 -0.30 13.69
C VAL A 164 3.89 0.50 14.49
N ALA A 165 4.76 -0.18 15.24
CA ALA A 165 5.79 0.48 16.05
C ALA A 165 6.78 1.29 15.18
N ASP A 166 7.18 0.76 14.03
CA ASP A 166 8.04 1.46 13.07
C ASP A 166 7.33 2.68 12.46
N TYR A 167 6.04 2.56 12.12
CA TYR A 167 5.27 3.67 11.55
C TYR A 167 5.07 4.83 12.54
N ASP A 168 4.97 4.55 13.84
CA ASP A 168 4.87 5.59 14.89
C ASP A 168 6.09 6.53 14.92
N GLU A 169 7.21 6.15 14.28
CA GLU A 169 8.38 7.03 14.11
C GLU A 169 8.22 8.03 12.94
N CYS A 170 7.28 7.79 12.03
CA CYS A 170 7.07 8.61 10.83
C CYS A 170 6.34 9.92 11.15
N VAL A 171 6.59 10.96 10.35
CA VAL A 171 5.96 12.29 10.51
C VAL A 171 4.44 12.23 10.31
N CYS A 172 3.94 11.31 9.49
CA CYS A 172 2.52 11.19 9.13
C CYS A 172 1.71 10.23 10.01
N ALA A 173 2.27 9.74 11.13
CA ALA A 173 1.59 8.83 12.05
C ALA A 173 0.37 9.45 12.75
#